data_AF-A0A9W7SU19-F1
#
_entry.id   AF-A0A9W7SU19-F1
#
_cell.length_a   1.000
_cell.length_b   1.000
_cell.length_c   1.000
_cell.angle_alpha   90.00
_cell.angle_beta   90.00
_cell.angle_gamma   90.00
#
_symmetry.space_group_name_H-M   'P 1'
#
loop_
_entity.id
_entity.type
_entity.pdbx_description
1 polymer ?
#
loop_
_entity_poly.entity_id
_entity_poly.type
_entity_poly.pdbx_seq_one_letter_code
_entity_poly.pdbx_strand_id
1 'polypeptide(L)'
;MHRLVPFLAATATVFANREQHVFHQDSSQIPTTEREHWMRTAISALDTLTSPCPFAAFGTAIVNHSSTGESNLICIGANAIGSTGNPTLHGEIAGIDNCSSILTDPKGRFKLPAAEALQAYRDLSLYTTAEPCPMCASAIRWAGFKECIFGTRIPTLIDLGWDQIDFSTEHLFRHSGSLGTETTLMGGVLEDETDVLLAWQFRHDRRCPLGCQRSGDGGACLPDPEAAREQWPEEL
;
A
#
# COMPACT_ATOMS: atom_id res chain seq x y z
N MET A 1 -32.06 22.02 58.62
CA MET A 1 -30.61 21.84 58.40
C MET A 1 -30.40 20.69 57.44
N HIS A 2 -30.29 20.99 56.14
CA HIS A 2 -30.03 20.00 55.10
C HIS A 2 -28.58 19.53 55.17
N ARG A 3 -28.36 18.22 55.34
CA ARG A 3 -27.05 17.59 55.18
C ARG A 3 -27.02 16.90 53.83
N LEU A 4 -26.23 17.47 52.92
CA LEU A 4 -25.73 16.83 51.71
C LEU A 4 -24.85 15.63 52.08
N VAL A 5 -25.04 14.50 51.42
CA VAL A 5 -24.11 13.37 51.41
C VAL A 5 -23.82 13.02 49.94
N PRO A 6 -22.55 12.84 49.54
CA PRO A 6 -22.11 12.99 48.16
C PRO A 6 -22.34 11.73 47.31
N PHE A 7 -22.47 11.95 46.00
CA PHE A 7 -22.40 10.94 44.95
C PHE A 7 -21.00 10.27 44.97
N LEU A 8 -20.93 8.95 45.17
CA LEU A 8 -19.73 8.18 44.87
C LEU A 8 -19.59 8.07 43.34
N ALA A 9 -18.54 8.66 42.78
CA ALA A 9 -18.10 8.39 41.43
C ALA A 9 -17.38 7.03 41.40
N ALA A 10 -17.93 6.07 40.67
CA ALA A 10 -17.24 4.83 40.36
C ALA A 10 -16.12 5.14 39.36
N THR A 11 -14.87 5.04 39.80
CA THR A 11 -13.70 5.08 38.92
C THR A 11 -13.64 3.76 38.14
N ALA A 12 -14.05 3.80 36.87
CA ALA A 12 -13.77 2.72 35.93
C ALA A 12 -12.28 2.73 35.60
N THR A 13 -11.55 1.78 36.16
CA THR A 13 -10.17 1.50 35.77
C THR A 13 -10.20 0.94 34.35
N VAL A 14 -9.86 1.77 33.36
CA VAL A 14 -9.66 1.33 31.98
C VAL A 14 -8.39 0.47 31.97
N PHE A 15 -8.57 -0.84 31.85
CA PHE A 15 -7.48 -1.74 31.52
C PHE A 15 -7.05 -1.43 30.08
N ALA A 16 -5.86 -0.86 29.93
CA ALA A 16 -5.19 -0.76 28.64
C ALA A 16 -4.85 -2.17 28.16
N ASN A 17 -5.74 -2.78 27.38
CA ASN A 17 -5.42 -3.96 26.60
C ASN A 17 -4.46 -3.53 25.49
N ARG A 18 -3.17 -3.79 25.68
CA ARG A 18 -2.19 -3.77 24.60
C ARG A 18 -2.50 -4.95 23.69
N GLU A 19 -3.32 -4.73 22.67
CA GLU A 19 -3.52 -5.72 21.61
C GLU A 19 -2.15 -6.02 20.98
N GLN A 20 -1.66 -7.24 21.20
CA GLN A 20 -0.53 -7.76 20.47
C GLN A 20 -1.04 -8.01 19.04
N HIS A 21 -0.67 -7.13 18.11
CA HIS A 21 -0.88 -7.33 16.68
C HIS A 21 -0.21 -8.63 16.26
N VAL A 22 -1.02 -9.65 15.96
CA VAL A 22 -0.53 -10.93 15.46
C VAL A 22 -0.45 -10.81 13.95
N PHE A 23 0.65 -10.21 13.45
CA PHE A 23 1.08 -10.51 12.09
C PHE A 23 1.39 -12.01 12.05
N HIS A 24 0.65 -12.74 11.21
CA HIS A 24 0.87 -14.17 11.07
C HIS A 24 2.30 -14.38 10.59
N GLN A 25 3.10 -15.14 11.35
CA GLN A 25 4.45 -15.49 10.95
C GLN A 25 4.40 -16.15 9.56
N ASP A 26 5.26 -15.65 8.68
CA ASP A 26 5.37 -16.02 7.28
C ASP A 26 5.46 -17.55 7.13
N SER A 27 4.41 -18.16 6.59
CA SER A 27 4.43 -19.57 6.18
C SER A 27 4.91 -19.73 4.73
N SER A 28 5.09 -18.61 4.01
CA SER A 28 5.68 -18.60 2.69
C SER A 28 7.20 -18.73 2.81
N GLN A 29 7.81 -19.45 1.88
CA GLN A 29 9.27 -19.59 1.80
C GLN A 29 9.93 -18.36 1.12
N ILE A 30 9.25 -17.21 1.05
CA ILE A 30 9.71 -16.04 0.30
C ILE A 30 10.71 -15.25 1.17
N PRO A 31 11.97 -15.11 0.76
CA PRO A 31 12.98 -14.39 1.54
C PRO A 31 12.61 -12.91 1.76
N THR A 32 12.99 -12.35 2.91
CA THR A 32 12.78 -10.92 3.21
C THR A 32 13.34 -10.01 2.12
N THR A 33 14.53 -10.30 1.59
CA THR A 33 15.15 -9.52 0.51
C THR A 33 14.30 -9.50 -0.77
N GLU A 34 13.55 -10.58 -1.03
CA GLU A 34 12.62 -10.65 -2.16
C GLU A 34 11.36 -9.83 -1.88
N ARG A 35 10.82 -9.87 -0.65
CA ARG A 35 9.71 -9.00 -0.22
C ARG A 35 10.08 -7.52 -0.39
N GLU A 36 11.27 -7.15 0.06
CA GLU A 36 11.78 -5.79 -0.09
C GLU A 36 11.96 -5.39 -1.56
N HIS A 37 12.45 -6.29 -2.41
CA HIS A 37 12.55 -6.04 -3.85
C HIS A 37 11.19 -5.69 -4.48
N TRP A 38 10.14 -6.45 -4.14
CA TRP A 38 8.80 -6.20 -4.66
C TRP A 38 8.14 -4.97 -4.03
N MET A 39 8.44 -4.65 -2.78
CA MET A 39 8.03 -3.37 -2.19
C MET A 39 8.70 -2.18 -2.90
N ARG A 40 10.01 -2.26 -3.18
CA ARG A 40 10.69 -1.24 -4.00
C ARG A 40 10.12 -1.16 -5.42
N THR A 41 9.64 -2.26 -5.98
CA THR A 41 8.90 -2.24 -7.26
C THR A 41 7.59 -1.44 -7.14
N ALA A 42 6.86 -1.57 -6.03
CA ALA A 42 5.68 -0.75 -5.76
C ALA A 42 6.03 0.75 -5.59
N ILE A 43 7.20 1.06 -5.01
CA ILE A 43 7.73 2.42 -4.94
C ILE A 43 8.07 2.94 -6.35
N SER A 44 8.83 2.19 -7.16
CA SER A 44 9.19 2.55 -8.54
C SER A 44 7.99 2.69 -9.47
N ALA A 45 6.84 2.07 -9.15
CA ALA A 45 5.60 2.26 -9.89
C ALA A 45 5.13 3.72 -9.89
N LEU A 46 5.44 4.47 -8.81
CA LEU A 46 5.13 5.90 -8.71
C LEU A 46 5.83 6.69 -9.81
N ASP A 47 7.15 6.50 -9.94
CA ASP A 47 7.97 7.15 -10.98
C ASP A 47 7.49 6.74 -12.38
N THR A 48 7.35 5.43 -12.60
CA THR A 48 6.97 4.86 -13.89
C THR A 48 5.62 5.38 -14.41
N LEU A 49 4.64 5.53 -13.52
CA LEU A 49 3.25 5.84 -13.91
C LEU A 49 2.87 7.31 -13.70
N THR A 50 3.60 8.02 -12.84
CA THR A 50 3.26 9.39 -12.45
C THR A 50 4.49 10.29 -12.39
N SER A 51 5.28 10.19 -11.34
CA SER A 51 6.42 11.05 -11.00
C SER A 51 7.18 10.40 -9.83
N PRO A 52 8.49 10.65 -9.66
CA PRO A 52 9.21 10.17 -8.49
C PRO A 52 8.82 10.89 -7.18
N CYS A 53 8.16 12.05 -7.27
CA CYS A 53 7.57 12.79 -6.13
C CYS A 53 6.09 13.11 -6.38
N PRO A 54 5.23 12.11 -6.53
CA PRO A 54 3.81 12.39 -6.59
C PRO A 54 3.34 12.85 -5.21
N PHE A 55 2.40 13.79 -5.17
CA PHE A 55 1.80 14.21 -3.90
C PHE A 55 1.18 12.97 -3.20
N ALA A 56 0.32 12.23 -3.89
CA ALA A 56 -0.28 10.99 -3.37
C ALA A 56 0.58 9.77 -3.73
N ALA A 57 1.64 9.53 -2.95
CA ALA A 57 2.63 8.47 -3.16
C ALA A 57 2.16 7.05 -2.77
N PHE A 58 0.98 6.67 -3.26
CA PHE A 58 0.40 5.34 -3.07
C PHE A 58 0.62 4.50 -4.34
N GLY A 59 1.65 3.66 -4.29
CA GLY A 59 2.08 2.79 -5.38
C GLY A 59 1.78 1.32 -5.07
N THR A 60 1.62 0.51 -6.09
CA THR A 60 1.29 -0.92 -5.95
C THR A 60 2.02 -1.75 -7.00
N ALA A 61 2.47 -2.93 -6.59
CA ALA A 61 2.97 -3.99 -7.48
C ALA A 61 2.25 -5.31 -7.17
N ILE A 62 1.83 -6.02 -8.21
CA ILE A 62 1.16 -7.32 -8.07
C ILE A 62 2.01 -8.39 -8.72
N VAL A 63 2.34 -9.41 -7.95
CA VAL A 63 3.38 -10.39 -8.24
C VAL A 63 2.83 -11.80 -8.11
N ASN A 64 3.24 -12.70 -9.00
CA ASN A 64 3.07 -14.12 -8.84
C ASN A 64 4.38 -14.72 -8.31
N HIS A 65 4.37 -15.21 -7.07
CA HIS A 65 5.50 -15.92 -6.48
C HIS A 65 5.48 -17.39 -6.91
N SER A 66 6.46 -17.78 -7.73
CA SER A 66 6.60 -19.18 -8.15
C SER A 66 7.18 -20.03 -7.03
N SER A 67 6.60 -21.20 -6.79
CA SER A 67 7.16 -22.19 -5.84
C SER A 67 8.35 -22.97 -6.41
N THR A 68 8.64 -22.83 -7.71
CA THR A 68 9.64 -23.65 -8.43
C THR A 68 10.60 -22.83 -9.29
N GLY A 69 10.54 -21.49 -9.21
CA GLY A 69 11.37 -20.60 -10.04
C GLY A 69 11.28 -19.14 -9.59
N GLU A 70 11.60 -18.23 -10.51
CA GLU A 70 11.61 -16.78 -10.24
C GLU A 70 10.19 -16.22 -10.13
N SER A 71 10.01 -15.28 -9.20
CA SER A 71 8.79 -14.50 -9.08
C SER A 71 8.59 -13.57 -10.27
N ASN A 72 7.34 -13.40 -10.69
CA ASN A 72 6.99 -12.67 -11.89
C ASN A 72 6.09 -11.48 -11.57
N LEU A 73 6.50 -10.29 -11.98
CA LEU A 73 5.63 -9.11 -11.98
C LEU A 73 4.48 -9.31 -12.96
N ILE A 74 3.25 -9.08 -12.51
CA ILE A 74 2.05 -9.13 -13.34
C ILE A 74 1.70 -7.73 -13.81
N CYS A 75 1.59 -6.79 -12.87
CA CYS A 75 1.28 -5.40 -13.16
C CYS A 75 1.72 -4.48 -12.01
N ILE A 76 1.66 -3.18 -12.29
CA ILE A 76 1.86 -2.10 -11.32
C ILE A 76 0.68 -1.13 -11.36
N GLY A 77 0.49 -0.38 -10.29
CA GLY A 77 -0.52 0.66 -10.14
C GLY A 77 -0.02 1.83 -9.32
N ALA A 78 -0.62 3.00 -9.50
CA ALA A 78 -0.35 4.19 -8.71
C ALA A 78 -1.65 4.99 -8.56
N ASN A 79 -1.77 5.74 -7.47
CA ASN A 79 -2.92 6.59 -7.23
C ASN A 79 -3.11 7.59 -8.37
N ALA A 80 -4.30 7.59 -8.96
CA ALA A 80 -4.65 8.38 -10.14
C ALA A 80 -5.86 9.30 -9.92
N ILE A 81 -6.27 9.54 -8.66
CA ILE A 81 -7.43 10.39 -8.34
C ILE A 81 -7.31 11.78 -8.98
N GLY A 82 -6.16 12.44 -8.80
CA GLY A 82 -5.95 13.81 -9.28
C GLY A 82 -5.88 13.93 -10.80
N SER A 83 -5.35 12.92 -11.50
CA SER A 83 -5.20 12.94 -12.95
C SER A 83 -6.47 12.49 -13.70
N THR A 84 -7.30 11.65 -13.07
CA THR A 84 -8.50 11.08 -13.71
C THR A 84 -9.81 11.70 -13.22
N GLY A 85 -9.81 12.33 -12.04
CA GLY A 85 -11.04 12.76 -11.36
C GLY A 85 -11.88 11.61 -10.79
N ASN A 86 -11.40 10.37 -10.86
CA ASN A 86 -12.09 9.22 -10.25
C ASN A 86 -11.61 9.01 -8.80
N PRO A 87 -12.47 9.22 -7.79
CA PRO A 87 -12.07 9.12 -6.39
C PRO A 87 -11.73 7.69 -5.94
N THR A 88 -12.05 6.65 -6.72
CA THR A 88 -11.76 5.26 -6.34
C THR A 88 -10.41 4.77 -6.82
N LEU A 89 -9.72 5.48 -7.73
CA LEU A 89 -8.45 5.04 -8.32
C LEU A 89 -7.27 5.32 -7.38
N HIS A 90 -7.32 4.71 -6.20
CA HIS A 90 -6.19 4.54 -5.30
C HIS A 90 -5.17 3.57 -5.92
N GLY A 91 -3.94 3.53 -5.40
CA GLY A 91 -2.87 2.69 -5.94
C GLY A 91 -3.26 1.22 -6.09
N GLU A 92 -3.95 0.67 -5.10
CA GLU A 92 -4.36 -0.74 -5.05
C GLU A 92 -5.49 -1.03 -6.04
N ILE A 93 -6.47 -0.14 -6.14
CA ILE A 93 -7.58 -0.26 -7.11
C ILE A 93 -7.06 -0.13 -8.54
N ALA A 94 -6.19 0.84 -8.80
CA ALA A 94 -5.52 1.02 -10.08
C ALA A 94 -4.67 -0.22 -10.44
N GLY A 95 -3.97 -0.81 -9.47
CA GLY A 95 -3.23 -2.05 -9.65
C GLY A 95 -4.15 -3.22 -10.06
N ILE A 96 -5.28 -3.42 -9.36
CA ILE A 96 -6.25 -4.47 -9.69
C ILE A 96 -6.85 -4.26 -11.09
N ASP A 97 -7.19 -3.02 -11.46
CA ASP A 97 -7.74 -2.70 -12.77
C ASP A 97 -6.72 -2.99 -13.90
N ASN A 98 -5.47 -2.54 -13.71
CA ASN A 98 -4.37 -2.80 -14.64
C ASN A 98 -4.10 -4.30 -14.79
N CYS A 99 -4.04 -5.04 -13.69
CA CYS A 99 -3.85 -6.50 -13.72
C CYS A 99 -5.00 -7.21 -14.42
N SER A 100 -6.24 -6.81 -14.17
CA SER A 100 -7.41 -7.40 -14.84
C SER A 100 -7.33 -7.21 -16.36
N SER A 101 -6.94 -6.02 -16.79
CA SER A 101 -6.72 -5.70 -18.21
C SER A 101 -5.60 -6.55 -18.82
N ILE A 102 -4.46 -6.67 -18.14
CA ILE A 102 -3.31 -7.47 -18.62
C ILE A 102 -3.61 -8.97 -18.68
N LEU A 103 -4.28 -9.51 -17.66
CA LEU A 103 -4.61 -10.93 -17.57
C LEU A 103 -5.60 -11.35 -18.66
N THR A 104 -6.54 -10.46 -19.01
CA THR A 104 -7.63 -10.77 -19.94
C THR A 104 -7.41 -10.26 -21.37
N ASP A 105 -6.36 -9.48 -21.64
CA ASP A 105 -6.07 -8.97 -22.97
C ASP A 105 -5.96 -10.12 -23.99
N PRO A 106 -6.83 -10.18 -25.02
CA PRO A 106 -6.81 -11.24 -26.03
C PRO A 106 -5.53 -11.26 -26.87
N LYS A 107 -4.78 -10.15 -26.88
CA LYS A 107 -3.48 -10.02 -27.56
C LYS A 107 -2.30 -10.13 -26.57
N GLY A 108 -2.58 -10.15 -25.27
CA GLY A 108 -1.59 -10.13 -24.21
C GLY A 108 -0.91 -11.46 -23.97
N ARG A 109 -0.06 -11.52 -22.94
CA ARG A 109 0.68 -12.73 -22.56
C ARG A 109 -0.22 -13.85 -22.05
N PHE A 110 -1.24 -13.50 -21.27
CA PHE A 110 -2.03 -14.44 -20.48
C PHE A 110 -3.31 -14.89 -21.18
N LYS A 111 -4.06 -13.94 -21.78
CA LYS A 111 -5.28 -14.20 -22.56
C LYS A 111 -6.32 -15.03 -21.80
N LEU A 112 -6.40 -14.84 -20.50
CA LEU A 112 -7.27 -15.63 -19.64
C LEU A 112 -8.73 -15.25 -19.91
N PRO A 113 -9.63 -16.24 -20.01
CA PRO A 113 -11.05 -15.99 -19.84
C PRO A 113 -11.31 -15.31 -18.49
N ALA A 114 -12.33 -14.45 -18.42
CA ALA A 114 -12.63 -13.68 -17.21
C ALA A 114 -12.77 -14.54 -15.94
N ALA A 115 -13.38 -15.73 -16.06
CA ALA A 115 -13.50 -16.66 -14.94
C ALA A 115 -12.14 -17.16 -14.43
N GLU A 116 -11.18 -17.42 -15.32
CA GLU A 116 -9.83 -17.86 -14.96
C GLU A 116 -9.00 -16.70 -14.41
N ALA A 117 -9.13 -15.49 -14.97
CA ALA A 117 -8.48 -14.30 -14.43
C ALA A 117 -8.92 -13.99 -12.98
N LEU A 118 -10.20 -14.19 -12.66
CA LEU A 118 -10.70 -14.08 -11.28
C LEU A 118 -10.09 -15.13 -10.34
N GLN A 119 -9.81 -16.35 -10.83
CA GLN A 119 -9.13 -17.36 -10.02
C GLN A 119 -7.65 -17.04 -9.82
N ALA A 120 -6.99 -16.45 -10.83
CA ALA A 120 -5.56 -16.17 -10.80
C ALA A 120 -5.14 -15.33 -9.59
N TYR A 121 -5.98 -14.38 -9.15
CA TYR A 121 -5.70 -13.54 -7.97
C TYR A 121 -5.38 -14.34 -6.70
N ARG A 122 -5.89 -15.57 -6.56
CA ARG A 122 -5.65 -16.45 -5.41
C ARG A 122 -4.21 -16.92 -5.28
N ASP A 123 -3.42 -16.78 -6.35
CA ASP A 123 -2.00 -17.10 -6.37
C ASP A 123 -1.12 -15.83 -6.34
N LEU A 124 -1.74 -14.63 -6.40
CA LEU A 124 -1.02 -13.37 -6.48
C LEU A 124 -0.83 -12.73 -5.11
N SER A 125 0.28 -12.01 -4.98
CA SER A 125 0.61 -11.17 -3.84
C SER A 125 0.60 -9.71 -4.24
N LEU A 126 -0.04 -8.87 -3.44
CA LEU A 126 -0.11 -7.44 -3.64
C LEU A 126 0.84 -6.74 -2.66
N TYR A 127 1.75 -5.93 -3.19
CA TYR A 127 2.62 -5.04 -2.45
C TYR A 127 2.14 -3.61 -2.64
N THR A 128 1.94 -2.85 -1.57
CA THR A 128 1.51 -1.45 -1.62
C THR A 128 2.32 -0.58 -0.66
N THR A 129 2.61 0.66 -1.05
CA THR A 129 3.48 1.55 -0.26
C THR A 129 2.86 1.95 1.09
N ALA A 130 1.54 1.86 1.24
CA ALA A 130 0.85 2.10 2.50
C ALA A 130 -0.25 1.07 2.77
N GLU A 131 -0.61 0.91 4.04
CA GLU A 131 -1.70 0.06 4.50
C GLU A 131 -3.00 0.41 3.76
N PRO A 132 -3.69 -0.58 3.16
CA PRO A 132 -4.89 -0.30 2.41
C PRO A 132 -5.99 0.35 3.25
N CYS A 133 -6.60 1.42 2.73
CA CYS A 133 -7.78 2.00 3.35
C CYS A 133 -8.97 0.99 3.27
N PRO A 134 -10.06 1.17 4.03
CA PRO A 134 -11.16 0.19 4.07
C PRO A 134 -11.76 -0.18 2.71
N MET A 135 -11.78 0.76 1.74
CA MET A 135 -12.19 0.48 0.36
C MET A 135 -11.24 -0.49 -0.32
N CYS A 136 -9.93 -0.17 -0.33
CA CYS A 136 -8.90 -0.99 -0.95
C CYS A 136 -8.76 -2.35 -0.26
N ALA A 137 -8.75 -2.38 1.07
CA ALA A 137 -8.75 -3.62 1.85
C ALA A 137 -9.95 -4.51 1.49
N SER A 138 -11.16 -3.95 1.36
CA SER A 138 -12.32 -4.70 0.90
C SER A 138 -12.13 -5.26 -0.51
N ALA A 139 -11.64 -4.45 -1.45
CA ALA A 139 -11.42 -4.87 -2.83
C ALA A 139 -10.38 -6.00 -2.93
N ILE A 140 -9.27 -5.88 -2.21
CA ILE A 140 -8.22 -6.92 -2.10
C ILE A 140 -8.84 -8.21 -1.58
N ARG A 141 -9.65 -8.12 -0.52
CA ARG A 141 -10.26 -9.27 0.10
C ARG A 141 -11.29 -9.96 -0.82
N TRP A 142 -12.08 -9.19 -1.56
CA TRP A 142 -13.03 -9.69 -2.57
C TRP A 142 -12.33 -10.33 -3.78
N ALA A 143 -11.23 -9.75 -4.24
CA ALA A 143 -10.40 -10.33 -5.30
C ALA A 143 -9.78 -11.67 -4.87
N GLY A 144 -9.59 -11.86 -3.55
CA GLY A 144 -9.11 -13.11 -2.98
C GLY A 144 -7.61 -13.30 -3.14
N PHE A 145 -6.84 -12.20 -3.09
CA PHE A 145 -5.37 -12.25 -3.11
C PHE A 145 -4.83 -13.24 -2.09
N LYS A 146 -3.72 -13.90 -2.44
CA LYS A 146 -3.00 -14.78 -1.52
C LYS A 146 -2.42 -14.00 -0.35
N GLU A 147 -1.81 -12.86 -0.67
CA GLU A 147 -1.08 -12.02 0.29
C GLU A 147 -1.32 -10.54 0.01
N CYS A 148 -1.41 -9.76 1.10
CA CYS A 148 -1.40 -8.32 1.09
C CYS A 148 -0.22 -7.84 1.96
N ILE A 149 0.74 -7.19 1.31
CA ILE A 149 1.97 -6.70 1.90
C ILE A 149 1.99 -5.19 1.80
N PHE A 150 2.25 -4.50 2.90
CA PHE A 150 2.25 -3.04 2.92
C PHE A 150 3.37 -2.43 3.76
N GLY A 151 3.76 -1.21 3.41
CA GLY A 151 4.72 -0.40 4.15
C GLY A 151 4.06 0.43 5.26
N THR A 152 3.96 1.74 5.04
CA THR A 152 3.46 2.74 5.99
C THR A 152 2.06 2.42 6.50
N ARG A 153 1.84 2.47 7.82
CA ARG A 153 0.55 2.10 8.43
C ARG A 153 -0.46 3.24 8.46
N ILE A 154 -1.75 2.93 8.60
CA ILE A 154 -2.83 3.93 8.75
C ILE A 154 -2.56 4.93 9.89
N PRO A 155 -2.16 4.50 11.11
CA PRO A 155 -1.83 5.45 12.17
C PRO A 155 -0.70 6.43 11.79
N THR A 156 0.33 5.94 11.09
CA THR A 156 1.43 6.78 10.60
C THR A 156 0.92 7.78 9.55
N LEU A 157 0.06 7.36 8.62
CA LEU A 157 -0.56 8.26 7.64
C LEU A 157 -1.33 9.40 8.33
N ILE A 158 -2.13 9.07 9.35
CA ILE A 158 -2.89 10.05 10.14
C ILE A 158 -1.94 11.05 10.82
N ASP A 159 -0.87 10.57 11.45
CA ASP A 159 0.13 11.43 12.11
C ASP A 159 0.85 12.37 11.13
N LEU A 160 1.07 11.89 9.90
CA LEU A 160 1.65 12.67 8.80
C LEU A 160 0.67 13.69 8.20
N GLY A 161 -0.63 13.61 8.53
CA GLY A 161 -1.66 14.56 8.12
C GLY A 161 -2.54 14.09 6.97
N TRP A 162 -2.46 12.82 6.58
CA TRP A 162 -3.36 12.24 5.59
C TRP A 162 -4.73 11.95 6.19
N ASP A 163 -5.78 12.36 5.48
CA ASP A 163 -7.14 11.94 5.82
C ASP A 163 -7.27 10.43 5.61
N GLN A 164 -7.56 9.71 6.69
CA GLN A 164 -7.81 8.27 6.68
C GLN A 164 -9.04 7.94 7.51
N ILE A 165 -9.75 6.89 7.10
CA ILE A 165 -10.68 6.21 8.01
C ILE A 165 -9.81 5.37 8.94
N ASP A 166 -9.80 5.68 10.23
CA ASP A 166 -9.05 4.95 11.26
C ASP A 166 -9.66 3.56 11.50
N PHE A 167 -9.38 2.65 10.57
CA PHE A 167 -9.89 1.29 10.54
C PHE A 167 -8.88 0.40 9.82
N SER A 168 -8.20 -0.46 10.58
CA SER A 168 -7.09 -1.25 10.05
C SER A 168 -7.53 -2.33 9.06
N THR A 169 -6.63 -2.65 8.13
CA THR A 169 -6.83 -3.77 7.19
C THR A 169 -6.98 -5.08 7.94
N GLU A 170 -6.21 -5.25 9.02
CA GLU A 170 -6.30 -6.43 9.90
C GLU A 170 -7.71 -6.58 10.50
N HIS A 171 -8.31 -5.49 10.99
CA HIS A 171 -9.65 -5.52 11.52
C HIS A 171 -10.67 -5.93 10.45
N LEU A 172 -10.55 -5.38 9.23
CA LEU A 172 -11.41 -5.75 8.11
C LEU A 172 -11.31 -7.25 7.79
N PHE A 173 -10.08 -7.77 7.69
CA PHE A 173 -9.84 -9.15 7.28
C PHE A 173 -10.38 -10.14 8.32
N ARG A 174 -10.22 -9.86 9.62
CA ARG A 174 -10.81 -10.69 10.69
C ARG A 174 -12.34 -10.82 10.59
N HIS A 175 -13.03 -9.82 10.03
CA HIS A 175 -14.48 -9.82 9.87
C HIS A 175 -14.97 -10.34 8.52
N SER A 176 -14.08 -10.93 7.72
CA SER A 176 -14.37 -11.39 6.35
C SER A 176 -14.36 -12.92 6.18
N GLY A 177 -14.49 -13.67 7.29
CA GLY A 177 -14.38 -15.13 7.31
C GLY A 177 -15.47 -15.90 6.54
N SER A 178 -16.54 -15.24 6.08
CA SER A 178 -17.55 -15.86 5.21
C SER A 178 -17.10 -16.02 3.76
N LEU A 179 -16.00 -15.37 3.37
CA LEU A 179 -15.44 -15.48 2.02
C LEU A 179 -14.59 -16.74 1.90
N GLY A 180 -14.72 -17.46 0.78
CA GLY A 180 -14.09 -18.76 0.56
C GLY A 180 -12.58 -18.75 0.24
N THR A 181 -11.90 -17.62 0.44
CA THR A 181 -10.45 -17.46 0.27
C THR A 181 -9.84 -16.97 1.56
N GLU A 182 -8.55 -17.17 1.78
CA GLU A 182 -7.80 -16.55 2.87
C GLU A 182 -6.70 -15.66 2.28
N THR A 183 -6.45 -14.52 2.91
CA THR A 183 -5.41 -13.57 2.50
C THR A 183 -4.47 -13.34 3.68
N THR A 184 -3.19 -13.67 3.51
CA THR A 184 -2.16 -13.39 4.51
C THR A 184 -1.85 -11.90 4.51
N LEU A 185 -1.73 -11.30 5.71
CA LEU A 185 -1.44 -9.88 5.87
C LEU A 185 -0.04 -9.68 6.46
N MET A 186 0.78 -8.88 5.80
CA MET A 186 2.13 -8.51 6.26
C MET A 186 2.28 -6.99 6.20
N GLY A 187 2.34 -6.36 7.37
CA GLY A 187 2.57 -4.92 7.48
C GLY A 187 4.00 -4.58 7.84
N GLY A 188 4.41 -3.37 7.48
CA GLY A 188 5.68 -2.79 7.91
C GLY A 188 6.88 -3.12 7.02
N VAL A 189 6.67 -3.53 5.77
CA VAL A 189 7.77 -3.82 4.85
C VAL A 189 8.32 -2.52 4.27
N LEU A 190 9.59 -2.21 4.57
CA LEU A 190 10.29 -0.98 4.18
C LEU A 190 9.61 0.32 4.65
N GLU A 191 9.09 0.35 5.89
CA GLU A 191 8.52 1.58 6.50
C GLU A 191 9.50 2.76 6.47
N ASP A 192 10.79 2.49 6.59
CA ASP A 192 11.85 3.51 6.52
C ASP A 192 11.95 4.19 5.15
N GLU A 193 11.59 3.49 4.07
CA GLU A 193 11.50 4.07 2.74
C GLU A 193 10.11 4.65 2.45
N THR A 194 9.04 3.93 2.79
CA THR A 194 7.67 4.36 2.45
C THR A 194 7.18 5.55 3.28
N ASP A 195 7.59 5.67 4.55
CA ASP A 195 7.23 6.82 5.37
C ASP A 195 7.83 8.11 4.80
N VAL A 196 9.04 8.03 4.22
CA VAL A 196 9.68 9.19 3.56
C VAL A 196 8.88 9.65 2.34
N LEU A 197 8.34 8.71 1.55
CA LEU A 197 7.48 9.03 0.41
C LEU A 197 6.24 9.82 0.81
N LEU A 198 5.70 9.57 2.00
CA LEU A 198 4.40 10.05 2.48
C LEU A 198 4.48 11.17 3.53
N ALA A 199 5.70 11.56 3.93
CA ALA A 199 5.89 12.52 5.01
C ALA A 199 5.99 13.98 4.56
N TRP A 200 6.38 14.26 3.32
CA TRP A 200 6.77 15.61 2.89
C TRP A 200 5.60 16.51 2.46
N GLN A 201 4.46 15.92 2.14
CA GLN A 201 3.31 16.57 1.49
C GLN A 201 2.70 17.69 2.33
N PHE A 202 2.65 17.48 3.66
CA PHE A 202 2.05 18.41 4.62
C PHE A 202 3.08 18.95 5.62
N ARG A 203 4.36 18.59 5.45
CA ARG A 203 5.44 18.88 6.40
C ARG A 203 6.69 19.33 5.65
N HIS A 204 6.97 20.63 5.69
CA HIS A 204 8.08 21.23 4.93
C HIS A 204 9.47 20.87 5.47
N ASP A 205 9.56 20.41 6.71
CA ASP A 205 10.80 19.99 7.39
C ASP A 205 11.23 18.57 7.03
N ARG A 206 10.37 17.79 6.37
CA ARG A 206 10.68 16.41 5.97
C ARG A 206 11.54 16.37 4.71
N ARG A 207 12.34 15.33 4.59
CA ARG A 207 13.19 15.12 3.41
C ARG A 207 12.34 14.80 2.20
N CYS A 208 12.79 15.25 1.02
CA CYS A 208 12.21 14.77 -0.22
C CYS A 208 12.62 13.32 -0.48
N PRO A 209 11.79 12.56 -1.21
CA PRO A 209 12.14 11.20 -1.60
C PRO A 209 13.31 11.18 -2.57
N LEU A 210 13.90 10.00 -2.76
CA LEU A 210 15.02 9.81 -3.68
C LEU A 210 14.64 10.26 -5.09
N GLY A 211 15.54 10.97 -5.78
CA GLY A 211 15.29 11.53 -7.10
C GLY A 211 14.46 12.82 -7.09
N CYS A 212 14.25 13.43 -5.92
CA CYS A 212 13.44 14.63 -5.78
C CYS A 212 14.12 15.68 -4.90
N GLN A 213 13.94 16.94 -5.26
CA GLN A 213 14.45 18.10 -4.53
C GLN A 213 13.32 19.04 -4.14
N ARG A 214 13.50 19.75 -3.03
CA ARG A 214 12.49 20.71 -2.56
C ARG A 214 12.51 21.95 -3.43
N SER A 215 11.33 22.42 -3.83
CA SER A 215 11.17 23.65 -4.61
C SER A 215 11.71 24.86 -3.85
N GLY A 216 12.12 25.91 -4.58
CA GLY A 216 12.70 27.12 -3.99
C GLY A 216 11.77 27.89 -3.05
N ASP A 217 10.46 27.68 -3.15
CA ASP A 217 9.44 28.20 -2.21
C ASP A 217 9.24 27.29 -0.97
N GLY A 218 9.97 26.18 -0.87
CA GLY A 218 9.93 25.21 0.23
C GLY A 218 8.72 24.28 0.23
N GLY A 219 7.78 24.49 -0.68
CA GLY A 219 6.44 23.93 -0.65
C GLY A 219 6.37 22.46 -1.03
N ALA A 220 6.92 22.11 -2.19
CA ALA A 220 6.74 20.79 -2.80
C ALA A 220 8.08 20.11 -3.07
N CYS A 221 8.10 18.78 -3.03
CA CYS A 221 9.17 18.02 -3.64
C CYS A 221 8.87 17.90 -5.13
N LEU A 222 9.86 18.23 -5.96
CA LEU A 222 9.81 18.17 -7.42
C LEU A 222 10.92 17.23 -7.92
N PRO A 223 10.78 16.63 -9.12
CA PRO A 223 11.82 15.76 -9.64
C PRO A 223 13.14 16.50 -9.73
N ASP A 224 14.21 15.87 -9.27
CA ASP A 224 15.56 16.43 -9.34
C ASP A 224 16.11 16.28 -10.77
N PRO A 225 16.35 17.38 -11.50
CA PRO A 225 16.88 17.33 -12.86
C PRO A 225 18.30 16.75 -12.95
N GLU A 226 19.05 16.69 -11.85
CA GLU A 226 20.40 16.12 -11.81
C GLU A 226 20.35 14.60 -11.55
N ALA A 227 19.43 14.13 -10.68
CA ALA A 227 19.22 12.70 -10.45
C ALA A 227 18.76 11.95 -11.72
N ALA A 228 17.96 12.60 -12.58
CA ALA A 228 17.55 12.04 -13.87
C ALA A 228 18.73 11.83 -14.85
N ARG A 229 19.83 12.60 -14.71
CA ARG A 229 21.01 12.50 -15.57
C ARG A 229 21.97 11.39 -15.14
N GLU A 230 21.96 10.98 -13.87
CA GLU A 230 22.76 9.85 -13.40
C GLU A 230 22.19 8.48 -13.83
N GLN A 231 20.89 8.41 -14.16
CA GLN A 231 20.24 7.17 -14.62
C GLN A 231 20.34 6.92 -16.13
N TRP A 232 20.67 7.94 -16.93
CA TRP A 232 20.96 7.81 -18.35
C TRP A 232 22.24 8.57 -18.68
N PRO A 233 23.40 7.89 -18.85
CA PRO A 233 24.54 8.56 -19.44
C PRO A 233 24.15 9.02 -20.85
N GLU A 234 24.23 10.32 -21.10
CA GLU A 234 24.19 10.92 -22.43
C GLU A 234 25.39 10.40 -23.24
N GLU A 235 25.29 9.20 -23.83
CA GLU A 235 26.15 8.74 -24.92
C GLU A 235 25.56 7.48 -25.58
N LEU A 236 24.80 7.68 -26.66
CA LEU A 236 24.61 6.76 -27.77
C LEU A 236 24.93 7.50 -29.08
#